data_AF-A0A7W0H3C1-F1
#
_entry.id   AF-A0A7W0H3C1-F1
#
_cell.length_a   1.000
_cell.length_b   1.000
_cell.length_c   1.000
_cell.angle_alpha   90.00
_cell.angle_beta   90.00
_cell.angle_gamma   90.00
#
_symmetry.space_group_name_H-M   'P 1'
#
loop_
_entity.id
_entity.type
_entity.pdbx_description
1 polymer ?
#
loop_
_entity_poly.entity_id
_entity_poly.type
_entity_poly.pdbx_seq_one_letter_code
_entity_poly.pdbx_strand_id
1 'polypeptide(L)'
;MIQSGEIVVSGAREHNLKDLHLRLPRNALVVITGLSGSGKSSLAFDTIYAEGQRRYVESLSAYARQFLGQMDKPDVDSIEGLSPAISIDQKTTSRNPRSTVGTVTEIYDYLRLLWARVGHPHCYNCGRPIEAQSAEQIIDQVMMLPEGTKFMVLAPVVRGRKGEYGKLFEELREQGFTRVKVDGELRRLEEDIALDKKYKHDIAVVIDRLVMRPDLRKRLADSIETAVARAEGLVDVEHVGREGGGAGGGPPERGEVTTYSDRFMCLHCGTSMPELEPRTFSFNSPHGACARCTGLGSQMEIDPELIVPDPSLSLNQGAILPWSTSASNYYEQMTQAIADKWEVDMDTPWEDLPEELRHCFLYGTNGEKIYVSYRNRYGRRRSYMTTFEGIVRNLERRYRETDSDWSREKIEEYMTLRPCPECHGARLRPESLAVKVGGLGVHEFTRLSAQRAIAWLEELELSETERQIARLILREIDERLRFLDNVGVGYLSLERAAATLSGGEAQRIRLATQIGSSLVGVLYILDEPSIGLHQRDNERLIATLERLRDLGNTVIVVEHDEGTMRAADHLIDLGPGAGEHGG
;
A
#
# COMPACT_ATOMS: atom_id res chain seq x y z
N MET A 1 24.46 -38.23 -14.96
CA MET A 1 24.02 -38.10 -16.37
C MET A 1 24.74 -36.91 -16.94
N ILE A 2 25.51 -37.09 -18.01
CA ILE A 2 26.14 -36.00 -18.73
C ILE A 2 24.98 -35.16 -19.27
N GLN A 3 24.71 -33.97 -18.71
CA GLN A 3 23.79 -33.04 -19.35
C GLN A 3 24.40 -32.76 -20.73
N SER A 4 23.65 -33.09 -21.80
CA SER A 4 24.01 -32.62 -23.13
C SER A 4 24.26 -31.11 -23.04
N GLY A 5 25.36 -30.62 -23.60
CA GLY A 5 25.69 -29.18 -23.61
C GLY A 5 24.74 -28.36 -24.48
N GLU A 6 23.70 -28.98 -25.04
CA GLU A 6 22.81 -28.42 -26.05
C GLU A 6 21.35 -28.78 -25.74
N ILE A 7 20.44 -27.90 -26.16
CA ILE A 7 19.00 -28.13 -26.29
C ILE A 7 18.76 -28.58 -27.74
N VAL A 8 18.15 -29.74 -27.94
CA VAL A 8 17.90 -30.29 -29.28
C VAL A 8 16.40 -30.32 -29.51
N VAL A 9 15.92 -29.59 -30.52
CA VAL A 9 14.52 -29.58 -30.94
C VAL A 9 14.42 -30.33 -32.26
N SER A 10 13.53 -31.31 -32.34
CA SER A 10 13.33 -32.12 -33.54
C SER A 10 11.88 -32.06 -34.02
N GLY A 11 11.69 -31.74 -35.29
CA GLY A 11 10.40 -31.77 -35.97
C GLY A 11 9.38 -30.79 -35.40
N ALA A 12 9.79 -29.54 -35.14
CA ALA A 12 8.85 -28.51 -34.69
C ALA A 12 7.95 -28.05 -35.84
N ARG A 13 6.63 -28.13 -35.64
CA ARG A 13 5.58 -27.86 -36.64
C ARG A 13 4.47 -26.94 -36.14
N GLU A 14 4.67 -26.33 -34.96
CA GLU A 14 3.72 -25.38 -34.40
C GLU A 14 3.47 -24.22 -35.37
N HIS A 15 2.20 -23.91 -35.64
CA HIS A 15 1.76 -22.89 -36.60
C HIS A 15 2.34 -23.04 -38.02
N ASN A 16 3.30 -22.21 -38.41
CA ASN A 16 3.89 -22.19 -39.75
C ASN A 16 5.29 -22.79 -39.80
N LEU A 17 5.78 -23.42 -38.72
CA LEU A 17 7.07 -24.11 -38.69
C LEU A 17 7.07 -25.34 -39.60
N LYS A 18 8.15 -25.54 -40.34
CA LYS A 18 8.27 -26.57 -41.41
C LYS A 18 9.11 -27.76 -40.99
N ASP A 19 8.63 -28.52 -40.00
CA ASP A 19 9.32 -29.71 -39.48
C ASP A 19 10.77 -29.39 -39.07
N LEU A 20 10.91 -28.31 -38.30
CA LEU A 20 12.19 -27.68 -38.05
C LEU A 20 13.00 -28.47 -37.02
N HIS A 21 14.28 -28.73 -37.35
CA HIS A 21 15.25 -29.36 -36.46
C HIS A 21 16.37 -28.37 -36.11
N LEU A 22 16.59 -28.11 -34.82
CA LEU A 22 17.61 -27.18 -34.37
C LEU A 22 18.37 -27.66 -33.13
N ARG A 23 19.58 -27.14 -32.95
CA ARG A 23 20.40 -27.34 -31.75
C ARG A 23 20.80 -25.98 -31.20
N LEU A 24 20.55 -25.77 -29.91
CA LEU A 24 20.89 -24.54 -29.20
C LEU A 24 21.96 -24.82 -28.15
N PRO A 25 23.01 -23.98 -28.04
CA PRO A 25 23.95 -24.09 -26.93
C PRO A 25 23.24 -23.77 -25.60
N ARG A 26 23.54 -24.57 -24.57
CA ARG A 26 23.14 -24.24 -23.18
C ARG A 26 24.11 -23.22 -22.59
N ASN A 27 23.62 -22.49 -21.58
CA ASN A 27 24.37 -21.44 -20.88
C ASN A 27 24.87 -20.32 -21.81
N ALA A 28 24.07 -20.04 -22.83
CA ALA A 28 24.35 -19.05 -23.87
C ALA A 28 23.21 -18.04 -23.98
N LEU A 29 23.54 -16.85 -24.47
CA LEU A 29 22.60 -15.85 -24.96
C LEU A 29 22.30 -16.14 -26.43
N VAL A 30 21.17 -16.77 -26.67
CA VAL A 30 20.65 -17.12 -27.99
C VAL A 30 19.68 -16.04 -28.45
N VAL A 31 19.88 -15.48 -29.64
CA VAL A 31 18.96 -14.52 -30.25
C VAL A 31 18.29 -15.14 -31.47
N ILE A 32 16.96 -15.07 -31.50
CA ILE A 32 16.13 -15.46 -32.64
C ILE A 32 15.67 -14.19 -33.34
N THR A 33 16.03 -14.05 -34.61
CA THR A 33 15.66 -12.94 -35.48
C THR A 33 14.98 -13.45 -36.75
N GLY A 34 14.57 -12.54 -37.63
CA GLY A 34 13.83 -12.84 -38.87
C GLY A 34 12.57 -12.00 -39.00
N LEU A 35 11.91 -11.99 -40.16
CA LEU A 35 10.79 -11.09 -40.45
C LEU A 35 9.57 -11.26 -39.50
N SER A 36 8.73 -10.24 -39.39
CA SER A 36 7.47 -10.37 -38.63
C SER A 36 6.59 -11.46 -39.24
N GLY A 37 6.11 -12.40 -38.42
CA GLY A 37 5.38 -13.58 -38.89
C GLY A 37 6.24 -14.70 -39.48
N SER A 38 7.57 -14.67 -39.31
CA SER A 38 8.44 -15.75 -39.80
C SER A 38 8.40 -17.04 -38.97
N GLY A 39 7.76 -17.01 -37.79
CA GLY A 39 7.64 -18.15 -36.87
C GLY A 39 8.43 -18.01 -35.56
N LYS A 40 9.04 -16.84 -35.28
CA LYS A 40 9.94 -16.64 -34.12
C LYS A 40 9.26 -16.98 -32.80
N SER A 41 8.07 -16.40 -32.58
CA SER A 41 7.28 -16.64 -31.37
C SER A 41 6.75 -18.07 -31.32
N SER A 42 6.40 -18.66 -32.46
CA SER A 42 5.97 -20.06 -32.56
C SER A 42 7.05 -21.02 -32.10
N LEU A 43 8.31 -20.75 -32.48
CA LEU A 43 9.44 -21.54 -32.01
C LEU A 43 9.77 -21.27 -30.53
N ALA A 44 9.92 -20.00 -30.15
CA ALA A 44 10.37 -19.63 -28.81
C ALA A 44 9.31 -19.90 -27.72
N PHE A 45 8.09 -19.42 -27.92
CA PHE A 45 7.02 -19.43 -26.92
C PHE A 45 6.10 -20.63 -27.07
N ASP A 46 5.55 -20.85 -28.27
CA ASP A 46 4.53 -21.87 -28.46
C ASP A 46 5.11 -23.30 -28.49
N THR A 47 6.41 -23.43 -28.80
CA THR A 47 7.13 -24.72 -28.79
C THR A 47 8.06 -24.87 -27.57
N ILE A 48 9.16 -24.13 -27.51
CA ILE A 48 10.23 -24.35 -26.51
C ILE A 48 9.76 -24.00 -25.09
N TYR A 49 9.19 -22.81 -24.89
CA TYR A 49 8.68 -22.39 -23.59
C TYR A 49 7.53 -23.30 -23.13
N ALA A 50 6.53 -23.52 -23.99
CA ALA A 50 5.37 -24.33 -23.66
C ALA A 50 5.77 -25.75 -23.20
N GLU A 51 6.68 -26.39 -23.93
CA GLU A 51 7.18 -27.72 -23.55
C GLU A 51 8.02 -27.70 -22.27
N GLY A 52 8.82 -26.65 -22.06
CA GLY A 52 9.65 -26.47 -20.86
C GLY A 52 8.81 -26.26 -19.60
N GLN A 53 7.77 -25.45 -19.69
CA GLN A 53 6.81 -25.23 -18.62
C GLN A 53 6.01 -26.50 -18.34
N ARG A 54 5.47 -27.17 -19.38
CA ARG A 54 4.68 -28.39 -19.25
C ARG A 54 5.44 -29.48 -18.50
N ARG A 55 6.67 -29.80 -18.93
CA ARG A 55 7.51 -30.82 -18.29
C ARG A 55 7.81 -30.52 -16.83
N TYR A 56 8.05 -29.25 -16.49
CA TYR A 56 8.29 -28.84 -15.13
C TYR A 56 7.03 -29.02 -14.26
N VAL A 57 5.87 -28.53 -14.72
CA VAL A 57 4.63 -28.60 -13.93
C VAL A 57 4.12 -30.05 -13.81
N GLU A 58 4.32 -30.90 -14.81
CA GLU A 58 4.04 -32.35 -14.73
C GLU A 58 4.88 -33.09 -13.68
N SER A 59 6.00 -32.50 -13.25
CA SER A 59 6.84 -33.04 -12.19
C SER A 59 6.38 -32.63 -10.78
N LEU A 60 5.58 -31.57 -10.64
CA LEU A 60 5.20 -31.00 -9.34
C LEU A 60 4.23 -31.90 -8.56
N SER A 61 3.26 -32.52 -9.23
CA SER A 61 2.34 -33.46 -8.58
C SER A 61 1.66 -34.40 -9.57
N ALA A 62 1.22 -35.57 -9.08
CA ALA A 62 0.41 -36.50 -9.88
C ALA A 62 -0.91 -35.87 -10.34
N TYR A 63 -1.49 -34.99 -9.52
CA TYR A 63 -2.71 -34.24 -9.85
C TYR A 63 -2.48 -33.24 -10.99
N ALA A 64 -1.41 -32.45 -10.92
CA ALA A 64 -1.04 -31.50 -11.98
C ALA A 64 -0.82 -32.21 -13.33
N ARG A 65 -0.22 -33.40 -13.30
CA ARG A 65 -0.05 -34.23 -14.51
C ARG A 65 -1.38 -34.64 -15.15
N GLN A 66 -2.40 -34.95 -14.35
CA GLN A 66 -3.72 -35.31 -14.87
C GLN A 66 -4.43 -34.11 -15.52
N PHE A 67 -4.26 -32.91 -14.95
CA PHE A 67 -4.85 -31.68 -15.50
C PHE A 67 -4.13 -31.22 -16.77
N LEU A 68 -2.79 -31.24 -16.78
CA LEU A 68 -1.99 -30.84 -17.93
C LEU A 68 -2.05 -31.83 -19.08
N GLY A 69 -2.32 -33.11 -18.82
CA GLY A 69 -2.53 -34.11 -19.86
C GLY A 69 -3.74 -33.80 -20.77
N GLN A 70 -4.62 -32.87 -20.36
CA GLN A 70 -5.76 -32.40 -21.16
C GLN A 70 -5.45 -31.15 -22.00
N MET A 71 -4.29 -30.51 -21.80
CA MET A 71 -3.88 -29.35 -22.61
C MET A 71 -3.30 -29.82 -23.94
N ASP A 72 -3.50 -29.02 -24.97
CA ASP A 72 -2.88 -29.25 -26.28
C ASP A 72 -1.37 -29.22 -26.13
N LYS A 73 -0.71 -30.30 -26.56
CA LYS A 73 0.74 -30.38 -26.57
C LYS A 73 1.26 -29.65 -27.82
N PRO A 74 2.39 -28.93 -27.71
CA PRO A 74 3.04 -28.37 -28.89
C PRO A 74 3.32 -29.45 -29.93
N ASP A 75 3.12 -29.14 -31.21
CA ASP A 75 3.42 -30.05 -32.32
C ASP A 75 4.94 -30.10 -32.56
N VAL A 76 5.59 -31.00 -31.84
CA VAL A 76 7.03 -31.28 -31.94
C VAL A 76 7.29 -32.76 -31.69
N ASP A 77 8.21 -33.36 -32.45
CA ASP A 77 8.53 -34.79 -32.27
C ASP A 77 9.24 -35.04 -30.94
N SER A 78 10.26 -34.25 -30.66
CA SER A 78 10.97 -34.31 -29.38
C SER A 78 11.78 -33.05 -29.11
N ILE A 79 11.92 -32.73 -27.82
CA ILE A 79 12.88 -31.75 -27.32
C ILE A 79 13.74 -32.41 -26.25
N GLU A 80 15.05 -32.40 -26.41
CA GLU A 80 16.02 -32.94 -25.43
C GLU A 80 16.84 -31.81 -24.80
N GLY A 81 17.31 -32.03 -23.57
CA GLY A 81 18.12 -31.02 -22.87
C GLY A 81 17.33 -29.76 -22.48
N LEU A 82 16.02 -29.84 -22.30
CA LEU A 82 15.20 -28.69 -21.91
C LEU A 82 15.26 -28.43 -20.40
N SER A 83 15.55 -27.20 -20.01
CA SER A 83 15.46 -26.73 -18.62
C SER A 83 14.04 -26.24 -18.31
N PRO A 84 13.66 -26.13 -17.01
CA PRO A 84 12.45 -25.40 -16.64
C PRO A 84 12.46 -24.01 -17.27
N ALA A 85 11.38 -23.67 -17.98
CA ALA A 85 11.31 -22.45 -18.78
C ALA A 85 10.48 -21.36 -18.09
N ILE A 86 10.95 -20.12 -18.19
CA ILE A 86 10.25 -18.92 -17.70
C ILE A 86 10.13 -17.93 -18.86
N SER A 87 8.89 -17.54 -19.19
CA SER A 87 8.61 -16.51 -20.18
C SER A 87 8.64 -15.12 -19.54
N ILE A 88 9.13 -14.15 -20.30
CA ILE A 88 9.08 -12.73 -19.98
C ILE A 88 8.50 -12.00 -21.20
N ASP A 89 7.17 -11.98 -21.29
CA ASP A 89 6.40 -11.35 -22.37
C ASP A 89 5.79 -10.00 -21.96
N GLN A 90 5.24 -9.28 -22.94
CA GLN A 90 4.55 -8.01 -22.74
C GLN A 90 3.04 -8.17 -22.46
N LYS A 91 2.49 -9.39 -22.59
CA LYS A 91 1.04 -9.63 -22.59
C LYS A 91 0.41 -9.59 -21.19
N THR A 92 1.22 -9.75 -20.15
CA THR A 92 0.74 -9.94 -18.77
C THR A 92 0.94 -8.70 -17.89
N THR A 93 0.28 -7.58 -18.21
CA THR A 93 0.12 -6.48 -17.24
C THR A 93 -0.98 -6.81 -16.23
N SER A 94 -0.63 -6.86 -14.93
CA SER A 94 -1.61 -7.07 -13.86
C SER A 94 -2.60 -5.89 -13.83
N ARG A 95 -3.87 -6.18 -14.12
CA ARG A 95 -4.97 -5.19 -14.05
C ARG A 95 -5.56 -5.02 -12.65
N ASN A 96 -5.00 -5.70 -11.64
CA ASN A 96 -5.51 -5.59 -10.29
C ASN A 96 -5.22 -4.19 -9.72
N PRO A 97 -6.25 -3.41 -9.31
CA PRO A 97 -6.07 -2.04 -8.83
C PRO A 97 -5.20 -1.95 -7.56
N ARG A 98 -5.09 -3.05 -6.79
CA ARG A 98 -4.23 -3.12 -5.61
C ARG A 98 -2.77 -3.41 -5.94
N SER A 99 -2.43 -3.83 -7.16
CA SER A 99 -1.05 -4.08 -7.55
C SER A 99 -0.32 -2.77 -7.85
N THR A 100 0.86 -2.58 -7.26
CA THR A 100 1.81 -1.50 -7.55
C THR A 100 3.16 -2.06 -7.99
N VAL A 101 4.04 -1.21 -8.48
CA VAL A 101 5.45 -1.57 -8.77
C VAL A 101 6.10 -2.20 -7.53
N GLY A 102 5.91 -1.61 -6.35
CA GLY A 102 6.45 -2.12 -5.09
C GLY A 102 5.94 -3.52 -4.71
N THR A 103 4.68 -3.86 -5.02
CA THR A 103 4.16 -5.21 -4.76
C THR A 103 4.61 -6.23 -5.79
N VAL A 104 4.71 -5.84 -7.07
CA VAL A 104 5.14 -6.76 -8.15
C VAL A 104 6.62 -7.12 -8.01
N THR A 105 7.42 -6.21 -7.48
CA THR A 105 8.86 -6.39 -7.23
C THR A 105 9.17 -6.96 -5.86
N GLU A 106 8.16 -7.21 -5.03
CA GLU A 106 8.27 -7.61 -3.61
C GLU A 106 9.03 -6.61 -2.73
N ILE A 107 9.50 -5.47 -3.26
CA ILE A 107 10.19 -4.43 -2.50
C ILE A 107 9.31 -3.95 -1.34
N TYR A 108 8.00 -3.77 -1.60
CA TYR A 108 7.05 -3.37 -0.57
C TYR A 108 6.97 -4.38 0.58
N ASP A 109 7.18 -5.66 0.32
CA ASP A 109 7.14 -6.69 1.37
C ASP A 109 8.33 -6.57 2.32
N TYR A 110 9.51 -6.27 1.79
CA TYR A 110 10.67 -5.94 2.60
C TYR A 110 10.51 -4.59 3.31
N LEU A 111 9.85 -3.60 2.71
CA LEU A 111 9.54 -2.34 3.39
C LEU A 111 8.62 -2.56 4.59
N ARG A 112 7.60 -3.42 4.46
CA ARG A 112 6.72 -3.80 5.59
C ARG A 112 7.52 -4.45 6.72
N LEU A 113 8.49 -5.31 6.40
CA LEU A 113 9.40 -5.90 7.39
C LEU A 113 10.30 -4.83 8.03
N LEU A 114 10.88 -3.93 7.24
CA LEU A 114 11.77 -2.88 7.73
C LEU A 114 11.04 -1.93 8.69
N TRP A 115 9.90 -1.38 8.28
CA TRP A 115 9.11 -0.46 9.10
C TRP A 115 8.54 -1.12 10.36
N ALA A 116 8.25 -2.42 10.33
CA ALA A 116 7.83 -3.16 11.52
C ALA A 116 8.97 -3.40 12.52
N ARG A 117 10.21 -3.53 12.05
CA ARG A 117 11.35 -3.92 12.91
C ARG A 117 12.16 -2.75 13.46
N VAL A 118 12.34 -1.70 12.67
CA VAL A 118 13.14 -0.52 13.04
C VAL A 118 12.37 0.79 12.91
N GLY A 119 11.05 0.72 12.72
CA GLY A 119 10.21 1.90 12.64
C GLY A 119 9.95 2.52 14.00
N HIS A 120 10.10 3.84 14.08
CA HIS A 120 9.76 4.64 15.25
C HIS A 120 8.30 5.12 15.13
N PRO A 121 7.38 4.62 15.96
CA PRO A 121 5.98 5.02 15.91
C PRO A 121 5.82 6.43 16.47
N HIS A 122 5.01 7.23 15.80
CA HIS A 122 4.55 8.53 16.29
C HIS A 122 3.05 8.48 16.50
N CYS A 123 2.54 9.31 17.41
CA CYS A 123 1.11 9.44 17.62
C CYS A 123 0.45 10.07 16.38
N TYR A 124 -0.44 9.36 15.70
CA TYR A 124 -1.15 9.87 14.52
C TYR A 124 -2.05 11.10 14.81
N ASN A 125 -2.41 11.35 16.07
CA ASN A 125 -3.19 12.52 16.47
C ASN A 125 -2.36 13.77 16.84
N CYS A 126 -1.19 13.61 17.49
CA CYS A 126 -0.40 14.75 18.00
C CYS A 126 1.05 14.81 17.50
N GLY A 127 1.50 13.82 16.72
CA GLY A 127 2.82 13.78 16.08
C GLY A 127 4.00 13.46 17.00
N ARG A 128 3.78 13.29 18.31
CA ARG A 128 4.86 12.97 19.27
C ARG A 128 5.33 11.52 19.14
N PRO A 129 6.62 11.23 19.38
CA PRO A 129 7.11 9.86 19.39
C PRO A 129 6.41 9.04 20.48
N ILE A 130 6.11 7.78 20.15
CA ILE A 130 5.58 6.79 21.08
C ILE A 130 6.68 5.75 21.29
N GLU A 131 6.97 5.43 22.53
CA GLU A 131 7.85 4.34 22.89
C GLU A 131 7.05 3.34 23.71
N ALA A 132 7.04 2.08 23.25
CA ALA A 132 6.66 0.96 24.10
C ALA A 132 7.94 0.41 24.71
N GLN A 133 7.98 0.30 26.03
CA GLN A 133 9.13 -0.21 26.75
C GLN A 133 8.70 -1.45 27.53
N SER A 134 9.38 -2.58 27.29
CA SER A 134 9.14 -3.78 28.10
C SER A 134 9.38 -3.49 29.58
N ALA A 135 8.72 -4.24 30.46
CA ALA A 135 8.92 -4.10 31.91
C ALA A 135 10.42 -4.16 32.28
N GLU A 136 11.20 -5.02 31.61
CA GLU A 136 12.65 -5.13 31.82
C GLU A 136 13.41 -3.85 31.41
N GLN A 137 13.05 -3.22 30.28
CA GLN A 137 13.64 -1.94 29.89
C GLN A 137 13.28 -0.81 30.85
N ILE A 138 12.04 -0.76 31.34
CA ILE A 138 11.61 0.21 32.35
C ILE A 138 12.41 0.00 33.64
N ILE A 139 12.57 -1.26 34.07
CA ILE A 139 13.40 -1.61 35.23
C ILE A 139 14.85 -1.14 35.01
N ASP A 140 15.45 -1.43 33.87
CA ASP A 140 16.82 -1.06 33.55
C ASP A 140 17.03 0.46 33.56
N GLN A 141 16.10 1.24 32.98
CA GLN A 141 16.15 2.70 33.00
C GLN A 141 16.02 3.25 34.43
N VAL A 142 15.08 2.73 35.21
CA VAL A 142 14.92 3.15 36.60
C VAL A 142 16.16 2.78 37.42
N MET A 143 16.79 1.63 37.19
CA MET A 143 18.04 1.21 37.85
C MET A 143 19.25 2.10 37.52
N MET A 144 19.19 2.95 36.48
CA MET A 144 20.24 3.93 36.19
C MET A 144 20.19 5.18 37.10
N LEU A 145 19.15 5.33 37.92
CA LEU A 145 19.07 6.46 38.87
C LEU A 145 20.22 6.40 39.90
N PRO A 146 20.70 7.56 40.39
CA PRO A 146 21.77 7.60 41.39
C PRO A 146 21.41 6.85 42.67
N GLU A 147 22.40 6.20 43.28
CA GLU A 147 22.21 5.48 44.55
C GLU A 147 21.69 6.44 45.65
N GLY A 148 20.73 5.97 46.45
CA GLY A 148 20.08 6.78 47.49
C GLY A 148 18.93 7.67 47.01
N THR A 149 18.63 7.71 45.71
CA THR A 149 17.44 8.40 45.18
C THR A 149 16.17 7.74 45.73
N LYS A 150 15.26 8.54 46.31
CA LYS A 150 13.97 8.07 46.79
C LYS A 150 12.93 8.28 45.70
N PHE A 151 12.17 7.25 45.37
CA PHE A 151 11.13 7.34 44.35
C PHE A 151 9.91 6.48 44.70
N MET A 152 8.78 6.79 44.08
CA MET A 152 7.54 6.05 44.23
C MET A 152 7.13 5.45 42.89
N VAL A 153 6.74 4.18 42.91
CA VAL A 153 6.13 3.50 41.78
C VAL A 153 4.62 3.65 41.92
N LEU A 154 4.01 4.30 40.94
CA LEU A 154 2.61 4.68 40.92
C LEU A 154 1.91 4.00 39.74
N ALA A 155 0.69 3.51 39.95
CA ALA A 155 -0.17 3.00 38.90
C ALA A 155 -1.27 4.04 38.60
N PRO A 156 -1.19 4.80 37.50
CA PRO A 156 -2.16 5.84 37.16
C PRO A 156 -3.47 5.23 36.63
N VAL A 157 -4.36 4.85 37.54
CA VAL A 157 -5.64 4.21 37.23
C VAL A 157 -6.66 5.16 36.58
N VAL A 158 -6.57 6.47 36.85
CA VAL A 158 -7.43 7.50 36.24
C VAL A 158 -6.59 8.70 35.87
N ARG A 159 -6.76 9.21 34.63
CA ARG A 159 -6.10 10.42 34.16
C ARG A 159 -7.08 11.37 33.49
N GLY A 160 -7.23 12.58 34.03
CA GLY A 160 -7.99 13.68 33.44
C GLY A 160 -9.45 13.38 33.14
N ARG A 161 -10.08 12.45 33.86
CA ARG A 161 -11.48 12.01 33.64
C ARG A 161 -12.39 12.51 34.77
N LYS A 162 -13.62 12.89 34.40
CA LYS A 162 -14.63 13.37 35.37
C LYS A 162 -15.33 12.22 36.09
N GLY A 163 -15.49 12.30 37.40
CA GLY A 163 -16.17 11.27 38.18
C GLY A 163 -15.91 11.37 39.68
N GLU A 164 -16.75 10.73 40.49
CA GLU A 164 -16.60 10.69 41.96
C GLU A 164 -15.71 9.51 42.44
N TYR A 165 -15.52 8.50 41.60
CA TYR A 165 -14.65 7.32 41.81
C TYR A 165 -14.77 6.58 43.17
N GLY A 166 -15.86 6.75 43.93
CA GLY A 166 -16.05 6.08 45.22
C GLY A 166 -15.90 4.56 45.17
N LYS A 167 -16.52 3.91 44.17
CA LYS A 167 -16.39 2.46 43.94
C LYS A 167 -14.94 2.01 43.68
N LEU A 168 -14.17 2.84 42.95
CA LEU A 168 -12.77 2.55 42.67
C LEU A 168 -11.95 2.55 43.97
N PHE A 169 -12.20 3.50 44.88
CA PHE A 169 -11.51 3.54 46.17
C PHE A 169 -11.88 2.34 47.07
N GLU A 170 -13.13 1.89 47.05
CA GLU A 170 -13.56 0.67 47.75
C GLU A 170 -12.84 -0.58 47.19
N GLU A 171 -12.82 -0.76 45.87
CA GLU A 171 -12.13 -1.87 45.21
C GLU A 171 -10.61 -1.88 45.54
N LEU A 172 -9.97 -0.72 45.55
CA LEU A 172 -8.56 -0.59 45.92
C LEU A 172 -8.32 -0.94 47.39
N ARG A 173 -9.26 -0.61 48.28
CA ARG A 173 -9.19 -0.95 49.71
C ARG A 173 -9.37 -2.44 49.94
N GLU A 174 -10.32 -3.09 49.24
CA GLU A 174 -10.52 -4.55 49.29
C GLU A 174 -9.29 -5.33 48.81
N GLN A 175 -8.57 -4.78 47.84
CA GLN A 175 -7.33 -5.37 47.31
C GLN A 175 -6.10 -5.09 48.17
N GLY A 176 -6.25 -4.38 49.29
CA GLY A 176 -5.20 -4.19 50.30
C GLY A 176 -4.29 -2.97 50.07
N PHE A 177 -4.61 -2.07 49.15
CA PHE A 177 -3.84 -0.83 48.99
C PHE A 177 -4.16 0.15 50.12
N THR A 178 -3.13 0.87 50.59
CA THR A 178 -3.27 1.80 51.73
C THR A 178 -3.17 3.27 51.32
N ARG A 179 -2.57 3.57 50.17
CA ARG A 179 -2.26 4.93 49.73
C ARG A 179 -2.65 5.14 48.28
N VAL A 180 -3.18 6.33 48.02
CA VAL A 180 -3.53 6.79 46.69
C VAL A 180 -3.12 8.26 46.56
N LYS A 181 -2.73 8.65 45.36
CA LYS A 181 -2.43 10.03 45.01
C LYS A 181 -3.58 10.56 44.16
N VAL A 182 -4.23 11.62 44.62
CA VAL A 182 -5.41 12.20 44.00
C VAL A 182 -5.12 13.67 43.70
N ASP A 183 -5.17 14.06 42.44
CA ASP A 183 -4.87 15.43 41.94
C ASP A 183 -3.51 15.99 42.40
N GLY A 184 -2.54 15.09 42.63
CA GLY A 184 -1.20 15.42 43.10
C GLY A 184 -1.02 15.34 44.62
N GLU A 185 -2.08 15.15 45.40
CA GLU A 185 -2.01 15.00 46.86
C GLU A 185 -2.01 13.53 47.27
N LEU A 186 -1.09 13.16 48.15
CA LEU A 186 -0.98 11.79 48.66
C LEU A 186 -1.91 11.61 49.87
N ARG A 187 -2.91 10.73 49.72
CA ARG A 187 -3.93 10.45 50.74
C ARG A 187 -3.93 8.98 51.14
N ARG A 188 -4.46 8.69 52.33
CA ARG A 188 -4.66 7.30 52.77
C ARG A 188 -6.03 6.83 52.31
N LEU A 189 -6.10 5.59 51.81
CA LEU A 189 -7.37 4.99 51.40
C LEU A 189 -8.32 4.75 52.57
N GLU A 190 -7.89 4.87 53.84
CA GLU A 190 -8.74 4.83 55.03
C GLU A 190 -9.51 6.14 55.26
N GLU A 191 -9.02 7.25 54.70
CA GLU A 191 -9.68 8.56 54.79
C GLU A 191 -10.91 8.60 53.86
N ASP A 192 -11.88 9.44 54.20
CA ASP A 192 -13.08 9.62 53.39
C ASP A 192 -12.76 10.56 52.22
N ILE A 193 -12.46 9.98 51.04
CA ILE A 193 -12.06 10.71 49.84
C ILE A 193 -13.30 10.98 48.99
N ALA A 194 -13.91 12.15 49.17
CA ALA A 194 -15.02 12.62 48.33
C ALA A 194 -14.51 13.47 47.16
N LEU A 195 -14.76 13.03 45.93
CA LEU A 195 -14.43 13.75 44.69
C LEU A 195 -15.69 14.31 44.01
N ASP A 196 -15.57 15.51 43.43
CA ASP A 196 -16.70 16.16 42.74
C ASP A 196 -16.81 15.67 41.30
N LYS A 197 -17.93 15.01 40.99
CA LYS A 197 -18.28 14.49 39.67
C LYS A 197 -18.15 15.50 38.51
N LYS A 198 -18.20 16.80 38.75
CA LYS A 198 -18.11 17.85 37.70
C LYS A 198 -16.69 18.12 37.23
N TYR A 199 -15.68 17.86 38.06
CA TYR A 199 -14.28 18.16 37.77
C TYR A 199 -13.54 16.93 37.26
N LYS A 200 -12.44 17.17 36.53
CA LYS A 200 -11.54 16.12 36.06
C LYS A 200 -10.57 15.78 37.19
N HIS A 201 -10.35 14.50 37.43
CA HIS A 201 -9.45 14.02 38.45
C HIS A 201 -8.35 13.13 37.88
N ASP A 202 -7.18 13.17 38.51
CA ASP A 202 -6.05 12.27 38.30
C ASP A 202 -5.87 11.41 39.54
N ILE A 203 -5.95 10.08 39.40
CA ILE A 203 -5.86 9.12 40.50
C ILE A 203 -4.77 8.11 40.17
N ALA A 204 -3.75 8.03 41.03
CA ALA A 204 -2.67 7.08 40.93
C ALA A 204 -2.48 6.30 42.23
N VAL A 205 -2.48 4.97 42.15
CA VAL A 205 -2.29 4.10 43.32
C VAL A 205 -0.81 4.01 43.63
N VAL A 206 -0.44 4.14 44.91
CA VAL A 206 0.96 3.95 45.32
C VAL A 206 1.23 2.47 45.48
N ILE A 207 2.02 1.90 44.57
CA ILE A 207 2.35 0.46 44.56
C ILE A 207 3.51 0.19 45.52
N ASP A 208 4.62 0.91 45.37
CA ASP A 208 5.76 0.81 46.29
C ASP A 208 6.49 2.15 46.42
N ARG A 209 7.23 2.29 47.52
CA ARG A 209 8.11 3.42 47.82
C ARG A 209 9.50 2.87 48.06
N LEU A 210 10.40 3.19 47.14
CA LEU A 210 11.70 2.57 47.05
C LEU A 210 12.82 3.60 47.23
N VAL A 211 13.97 3.11 47.67
CA VAL A 211 15.21 3.88 47.73
C VAL A 211 16.21 3.13 46.87
N MET A 212 16.82 3.83 45.92
CA MET A 212 17.73 3.21 44.95
C MET A 212 18.91 2.55 45.67
N ARG A 213 19.08 1.25 45.41
CA ARG A 213 20.15 0.39 45.93
C ARG A 213 20.52 -0.67 44.88
N PRO A 214 21.76 -1.21 44.90
CA PRO A 214 22.19 -2.21 43.91
C PRO A 214 21.36 -3.51 43.90
N ASP A 215 20.80 -3.91 45.05
CA ASP A 215 20.04 -5.16 45.24
C ASP A 215 18.52 -5.00 44.99
N LEU A 216 18.07 -3.81 44.58
CA LEU A 216 16.66 -3.47 44.48
C LEU A 216 15.92 -4.14 43.30
N ARG A 217 16.64 -4.64 42.29
CA ARG A 217 16.09 -5.08 40.99
C ARG A 217 14.85 -5.96 41.12
N LYS A 218 14.89 -7.00 41.96
CA LYS A 218 13.78 -7.97 42.09
C LYS A 218 12.50 -7.31 42.63
N ARG A 219 12.62 -6.47 43.65
CA ARG A 219 11.48 -5.77 44.26
C ARG A 219 10.91 -4.69 43.33
N LEU A 220 11.78 -4.01 42.58
CA LEU A 220 11.38 -3.06 41.56
C LEU A 220 10.60 -3.75 40.42
N ALA A 221 11.05 -4.93 39.99
CA ALA A 221 10.36 -5.72 38.98
C ALA A 221 8.92 -6.08 39.40
N ASP A 222 8.76 -6.66 40.60
CA ASP A 222 7.43 -6.99 41.14
C ASP A 222 6.51 -5.75 41.22
N SER A 223 7.08 -4.60 41.56
CA SER A 223 6.35 -3.32 41.67
C SER A 223 5.92 -2.78 40.30
N ILE A 224 6.80 -2.83 39.30
CA ILE A 224 6.50 -2.38 37.93
C ILE A 224 5.46 -3.30 37.29
N GLU A 225 5.62 -4.62 37.41
CA GLU A 225 4.64 -5.59 36.89
C GLU A 225 3.25 -5.37 37.51
N THR A 226 3.20 -5.13 38.82
CA THR A 226 1.95 -4.82 39.52
C THR A 226 1.35 -3.50 39.03
N ALA A 227 2.16 -2.47 38.81
CA ALA A 227 1.68 -1.17 38.34
C ALA A 227 1.09 -1.26 36.92
N VAL A 228 1.84 -1.87 36.01
CA VAL A 228 1.49 -2.09 34.59
C VAL A 228 0.18 -2.88 34.47
N ALA A 229 0.04 -3.96 35.24
CA ALA A 229 -1.18 -4.78 35.25
C ALA A 229 -2.42 -4.02 35.73
N ARG A 230 -2.25 -2.97 36.55
CA ARG A 230 -3.36 -2.20 37.14
C ARG A 230 -3.74 -0.95 36.38
N ALA A 231 -2.79 -0.32 35.69
CA ALA A 231 -3.03 0.91 34.94
C ALA A 231 -3.02 0.69 33.41
N GLU A 232 -3.56 -0.45 32.97
CA GLU A 232 -3.72 -0.82 31.55
C GLU A 232 -2.43 -0.70 30.72
N GLY A 233 -1.27 -0.92 31.35
CA GLY A 233 0.03 -0.81 30.68
C GLY A 233 0.84 0.44 31.01
N LEU A 234 0.43 1.24 31.99
CA LEU A 234 1.14 2.44 32.43
C LEU A 234 1.82 2.26 33.79
N VAL A 235 2.93 2.95 33.97
CA VAL A 235 3.57 3.12 35.28
C VAL A 235 4.16 4.52 35.39
N ASP A 236 3.88 5.20 36.49
CA ASP A 236 4.46 6.50 36.81
C ASP A 236 5.55 6.31 37.87
N VAL A 237 6.75 6.81 37.62
CA VAL A 237 7.85 6.85 38.59
C VAL A 237 8.05 8.30 39.02
N GLU A 238 7.72 8.58 40.28
CA GLU A 238 7.86 9.93 40.84
C GLU A 238 9.10 10.01 41.73
N HIS A 239 9.96 10.98 41.44
CA HIS A 239 11.11 11.29 42.30
C HIS A 239 10.64 12.04 43.53
N VAL A 240 10.93 11.51 44.71
CA VAL A 240 10.67 12.21 45.96
C VAL A 240 11.82 13.19 46.18
N GLY A 241 11.57 14.47 45.92
CA GLY A 241 12.52 15.55 46.22
C GLY A 241 12.99 15.45 47.67
N ARG A 242 14.27 15.76 47.90
CA ARG A 242 14.82 15.87 49.26
C ARG A 242 13.90 16.80 50.04
N GLU A 243 13.34 16.32 51.15
CA GLU A 243 12.69 17.18 52.14
C GLU A 243 13.66 18.33 52.43
N GLY A 244 13.31 19.53 51.98
CA GLY A 244 13.99 20.75 52.36
C GLY A 244 13.92 20.85 53.87
N GLY A 245 15.01 20.48 54.55
CA GLY A 245 15.18 20.62 56.00
C GLY A 245 15.32 22.08 56.42
N GLY A 246 14.37 22.92 56.03
CA GLY A 246 14.26 24.32 56.45
C GLY A 246 12.89 24.53 57.07
N ALA A 247 12.87 24.97 58.32
CA ALA A 247 11.66 25.38 59.02
C ALA A 247 10.96 26.53 58.26
N GLY A 248 10.01 26.18 57.39
CA GLY A 248 9.23 27.12 56.60
C GLY A 248 8.27 26.34 55.71
N GLY A 249 7.00 26.25 56.13
CA GLY A 249 5.94 25.53 55.44
C GLY A 249 5.59 26.14 54.08
N GLY A 250 6.42 25.87 53.07
CA GLY A 250 6.01 25.95 51.67
C GLY A 250 5.30 24.66 51.26
N PRO A 251 4.37 24.70 50.28
CA PRO A 251 3.78 23.48 49.73
C PRO A 251 4.89 22.57 49.17
N PRO A 252 4.77 21.24 49.33
CA PRO A 252 5.78 20.31 48.84
C PRO A 252 5.97 20.52 47.33
N GLU A 253 7.23 20.71 46.90
CA GLU A 253 7.56 20.72 45.48
C GLU A 253 7.06 19.40 44.86
N ARG A 254 6.23 19.49 43.82
CA ARG A 254 5.78 18.31 43.07
C ARG A 254 7.04 17.62 42.52
N GLY A 255 7.25 16.38 42.94
CA GLY A 255 8.33 15.56 42.41
C GLY A 255 8.24 15.44 40.90
N GLU A 256 9.38 15.34 40.23
CA GLU A 256 9.42 15.06 38.79
C GLU A 256 8.83 13.67 38.56
N VAL A 257 7.77 13.58 37.74
CA VAL A 257 7.08 12.34 37.40
C VAL A 257 7.49 11.91 36.00
N THR A 258 8.07 10.73 35.89
CA THR A 258 8.37 10.08 34.61
C THR A 258 7.36 8.97 34.36
N THR A 259 6.56 9.08 33.30
CA THR A 259 5.59 8.05 32.90
C THR A 259 6.21 7.10 31.89
N TYR A 260 6.03 5.81 32.09
CA TYR A 260 6.40 4.74 31.15
C TYR A 260 5.16 3.97 30.71
N SER A 261 5.24 3.30 29.56
CA SER A 261 4.21 2.39 29.08
C SER A 261 4.80 1.12 28.47
N ASP A 262 4.17 -0.03 28.74
CA ASP A 262 4.49 -1.31 28.10
C ASP A 262 3.82 -1.49 26.73
N ARG A 263 2.90 -0.60 26.38
CA ARG A 263 2.14 -0.59 25.13
C ARG A 263 2.50 0.63 24.30
N PHE A 264 2.23 0.57 23.00
CA PHE A 264 2.35 1.73 22.12
C PHE A 264 1.20 2.72 22.40
N MET A 265 1.34 3.55 23.44
CA MET A 265 0.36 4.56 23.79
C MET A 265 0.98 5.94 23.91
N CYS A 266 0.31 6.93 23.33
CA CYS A 266 0.71 8.32 23.47
C CYS A 266 0.37 8.84 24.87
N LEU A 267 1.40 9.20 25.64
CA LEU A 267 1.28 9.71 27.01
C LEU A 267 0.55 11.06 27.14
N HIS A 268 0.45 11.82 26.04
CA HIS A 268 -0.19 13.14 26.03
C HIS A 268 -1.70 13.10 25.76
N CYS A 269 -2.15 12.40 24.71
CA CYS A 269 -3.57 12.35 24.32
C CYS A 269 -4.25 11.00 24.57
N GLY A 270 -3.54 10.00 25.11
CA GLY A 270 -4.10 8.68 25.42
C GLY A 270 -4.42 7.83 24.19
N THR A 271 -3.92 8.21 23.02
CA THR A 271 -4.10 7.46 21.77
C THR A 271 -3.28 6.19 21.83
N SER A 272 -3.93 5.03 21.74
CA SER A 272 -3.29 3.72 21.67
C SER A 272 -3.07 3.31 20.21
N MET A 273 -1.95 2.67 19.94
CA MET A 273 -1.60 2.08 18.66
C MET A 273 -1.41 0.56 18.79
N PRO A 274 -1.77 -0.20 17.75
CA PRO A 274 -1.52 -1.64 17.73
C PRO A 274 -0.01 -1.92 17.66
N GLU A 275 0.38 -3.16 17.98
CA GLU A 275 1.76 -3.61 17.80
C GLU A 275 2.21 -3.48 16.34
N LEU A 276 3.51 -3.18 16.17
CA LEU A 276 4.12 -3.01 14.86
C LEU A 276 4.47 -4.38 14.26
N GLU A 277 3.55 -4.92 13.47
CA GLU A 277 3.76 -6.15 12.73
C GLU A 277 3.78 -5.86 11.21
N PRO A 278 4.45 -6.66 10.38
CA PRO A 278 4.51 -6.41 8.93
C PRO A 278 3.13 -6.30 8.27
N ARG A 279 2.10 -6.98 8.81
CA ARG A 279 0.72 -6.91 8.30
C ARG A 279 0.04 -5.55 8.54
N THR A 280 0.47 -4.76 9.53
CA THR A 280 -0.08 -3.41 9.77
C THR A 280 0.35 -2.43 8.69
N PHE A 281 1.45 -2.72 7.98
CA PHE A 281 1.91 -1.95 6.82
C PHE A 281 1.37 -2.49 5.49
N SER A 282 0.43 -3.43 5.52
CA SER A 282 -0.16 -4.02 4.31
C SER A 282 -1.50 -3.40 3.97
N PHE A 283 -1.59 -2.68 2.85
CA PHE A 283 -2.89 -2.22 2.33
C PHE A 283 -3.76 -3.34 1.75
N ASN A 284 -3.21 -4.55 1.58
CA ASN A 284 -3.98 -5.75 1.20
C ASN A 284 -4.58 -6.47 2.42
N SER A 285 -4.23 -6.04 3.65
CA SER A 285 -4.75 -6.62 4.89
C SER A 285 -5.68 -5.62 5.57
N PRO A 286 -6.81 -6.06 6.16
CA PRO A 286 -7.70 -5.16 6.92
C PRO A 286 -7.02 -4.50 8.13
N HIS A 287 -5.91 -5.07 8.62
CA HIS A 287 -5.10 -4.53 9.71
C HIS A 287 -4.37 -3.25 9.32
N GLY A 288 -3.89 -3.15 8.08
CA GLY A 288 -3.14 -1.99 7.58
C GLY A 288 -3.90 -1.12 6.61
N ALA A 289 -4.93 -1.65 5.95
CA ALA A 289 -5.70 -0.93 4.93
C ALA A 289 -6.52 0.21 5.52
N CYS A 290 -6.51 1.35 4.84
CA CYS A 290 -7.39 2.49 5.12
C CYS A 290 -8.85 2.03 5.17
N ALA A 291 -9.58 2.44 6.22
CA ALA A 291 -10.95 2.02 6.46
C ALA A 291 -11.92 2.52 5.37
N ARG A 292 -11.75 3.76 4.89
CA ARG A 292 -12.62 4.35 3.87
C ARG A 292 -12.47 3.73 2.48
N CYS A 293 -11.24 3.48 2.02
CA CYS A 293 -11.00 2.96 0.66
C CYS A 293 -10.63 1.46 0.62
N THR A 294 -10.58 0.77 1.76
CA THR A 294 -10.20 -0.65 1.87
C THR A 294 -8.86 -0.97 1.19
N GLY A 295 -7.91 -0.04 1.29
CA GLY A 295 -6.57 -0.19 0.73
C GLY A 295 -6.43 0.08 -0.77
N LEU A 296 -7.46 0.62 -1.43
CA LEU A 296 -7.36 1.02 -2.84
C LEU A 296 -6.55 2.32 -3.02
N GLY A 297 -6.63 3.25 -2.06
CA GLY A 297 -5.99 4.57 -2.12
C GLY A 297 -6.72 5.58 -2.97
N SER A 298 -7.56 5.13 -3.89
CA SER A 298 -8.44 5.96 -4.72
C SER A 298 -9.90 5.61 -4.49
N GLN A 299 -10.79 6.55 -4.82
CA GLN A 299 -12.23 6.32 -4.92
C GLN A 299 -12.71 6.84 -6.28
N MET A 300 -13.69 6.15 -6.86
CA MET A 300 -14.42 6.69 -8.00
C MET A 300 -15.34 7.76 -7.46
N GLU A 301 -15.15 8.99 -7.92
CA GLU A 301 -16.02 10.14 -7.61
C GLU A 301 -16.57 10.71 -8.92
N ILE A 302 -17.78 11.24 -8.88
CA ILE A 302 -18.39 11.87 -10.05
C ILE A 302 -17.66 13.16 -10.35
N ASP A 303 -17.21 13.32 -11.60
CA ASP A 303 -16.46 14.49 -12.04
C ASP A 303 -17.37 15.48 -12.77
N PRO A 304 -17.57 16.70 -12.24
CA PRO A 304 -18.38 17.71 -12.91
C PRO A 304 -17.90 18.06 -14.34
N GLU A 305 -16.60 17.95 -14.61
CA GLU A 305 -16.05 18.23 -15.95
C GLU A 305 -16.47 17.17 -16.98
N LEU A 306 -16.72 15.93 -16.56
CA LEU A 306 -17.24 14.88 -17.43
C LEU A 306 -18.76 14.99 -17.64
N ILE A 307 -19.48 15.64 -16.73
CA ILE A 307 -20.91 15.91 -16.87
C ILE A 307 -21.16 17.00 -17.92
N VAL A 308 -20.29 18.02 -17.93
CA VAL A 308 -20.33 19.16 -18.85
C VAL A 308 -18.98 19.28 -19.58
N PRO A 309 -18.74 18.43 -20.61
CA PRO A 309 -17.46 18.40 -21.31
C PRO A 309 -17.22 19.64 -22.17
N ASP A 310 -18.29 20.29 -22.65
CA ASP A 310 -18.21 21.53 -23.43
C ASP A 310 -19.04 22.64 -22.75
N PRO A 311 -18.39 23.53 -21.98
CA PRO A 311 -19.04 24.65 -21.31
C PRO A 311 -19.62 25.72 -22.25
N SER A 312 -19.27 25.69 -23.54
CA SER A 312 -19.76 26.68 -24.52
C SER A 312 -21.17 26.37 -25.03
N LEU A 313 -21.66 25.14 -24.82
CA LEU A 313 -23.01 24.73 -25.19
C LEU A 313 -24.04 25.29 -24.20
N SER A 314 -25.24 25.57 -24.72
CA SER A 314 -26.38 25.96 -23.88
C SER A 314 -27.10 24.75 -23.27
N LEU A 315 -27.97 24.99 -22.29
CA LEU A 315 -28.78 23.94 -21.67
C LEU A 315 -29.68 23.22 -22.70
N ASN A 316 -30.23 23.97 -23.68
CA ASN A 316 -31.03 23.41 -24.78
C ASN A 316 -30.20 22.60 -25.79
N GLN A 317 -28.93 22.95 -25.98
CA GLN A 317 -28.01 22.21 -26.85
C GLN A 317 -27.45 20.94 -26.20
N GLY A 318 -27.83 20.67 -24.94
CA GLY A 318 -27.44 19.45 -24.24
C GLY A 318 -26.10 19.54 -23.53
N ALA A 319 -25.74 20.71 -22.99
CA ALA A 319 -24.53 20.90 -22.18
C ALA A 319 -24.36 19.86 -21.05
N ILE A 320 -25.47 19.36 -20.48
CA ILE A 320 -25.49 18.31 -19.46
C ILE A 320 -25.65 16.93 -20.13
N LEU A 321 -24.54 16.21 -20.32
CA LEU A 321 -24.49 14.96 -21.08
C LEU A 321 -25.35 13.81 -20.50
N PRO A 322 -25.34 13.53 -19.18
CA PRO A 322 -26.12 12.42 -18.61
C PRO A 322 -27.63 12.54 -18.85
N TRP A 323 -28.11 13.78 -19.02
CA TRP A 323 -29.53 14.08 -19.13
C TRP A 323 -29.97 14.28 -20.57
N SER A 324 -29.12 14.83 -21.45
CA SER A 324 -29.41 14.94 -22.89
C SER A 324 -29.53 13.57 -23.56
N THR A 325 -28.79 12.58 -23.06
CA THR A 325 -28.81 11.21 -23.58
C THR A 325 -29.98 10.37 -23.01
N SER A 326 -30.67 10.88 -22.00
CA SER A 326 -31.76 10.15 -21.33
C SER A 326 -33.09 10.38 -22.04
N ALA A 327 -33.78 9.31 -22.46
CA ALA A 327 -35.10 9.39 -23.12
C ALA A 327 -36.27 9.83 -22.19
N SER A 328 -35.96 10.36 -21.01
CA SER A 328 -36.94 10.74 -19.99
C SER A 328 -37.11 12.25 -19.95
N ASN A 329 -38.31 12.71 -20.34
CA ASN A 329 -38.71 14.12 -20.28
C ASN A 329 -38.69 14.71 -18.85
N TYR A 330 -38.47 13.88 -17.82
CA TYR A 330 -38.37 14.33 -16.43
C TYR A 330 -37.18 15.29 -16.22
N TYR A 331 -36.02 14.97 -16.82
CA TYR A 331 -34.81 15.76 -16.62
C TYR A 331 -34.90 17.11 -17.33
N GLU A 332 -35.42 17.14 -18.56
CA GLU A 332 -35.72 18.39 -19.29
C GLU A 332 -36.68 19.29 -18.51
N GLN A 333 -37.74 18.72 -17.93
CA GLN A 333 -38.70 19.46 -17.11
C GLN A 333 -38.07 20.05 -15.85
N MET A 334 -37.12 19.33 -15.25
CA MET A 334 -36.37 19.81 -14.09
C MET A 334 -35.45 20.97 -14.47
N THR A 335 -34.72 20.84 -15.59
CA THR A 335 -33.82 21.89 -16.09
C THR A 335 -34.60 23.17 -16.37
N GLN A 336 -35.75 23.07 -17.04
CA GLN A 336 -36.61 24.22 -17.31
C GLN A 336 -37.12 24.86 -16.00
N ALA A 337 -37.57 24.05 -15.03
CA ALA A 337 -38.08 24.58 -13.77
C ALA A 337 -37.01 25.31 -12.93
N ILE A 338 -35.75 24.87 -13.03
CA ILE A 338 -34.61 25.53 -12.40
C ILE A 338 -34.29 26.84 -13.13
N ALA A 339 -34.25 26.84 -14.46
CA ALA A 339 -34.02 28.03 -15.26
C ALA A 339 -35.11 29.10 -15.05
N ASP A 340 -36.39 28.70 -15.04
CA ASP A 340 -37.54 29.58 -14.78
C ASP A 340 -37.45 30.25 -13.40
N LYS A 341 -36.98 29.52 -12.39
CA LYS A 341 -36.85 30.04 -11.02
C LYS A 341 -35.79 31.13 -10.92
N TRP A 342 -34.70 31.00 -11.66
CA TRP A 342 -33.57 31.92 -11.64
C TRP A 342 -33.65 32.98 -12.75
N GLU A 343 -34.75 32.98 -13.53
CA GLU A 343 -34.99 33.90 -14.65
C GLU A 343 -33.87 33.90 -15.70
N VAL A 344 -33.28 32.73 -15.96
CA VAL A 344 -32.19 32.56 -16.94
C VAL A 344 -32.71 31.93 -18.24
N ASP A 345 -32.23 32.44 -19.38
CA ASP A 345 -32.53 31.87 -20.69
C ASP A 345 -31.82 30.52 -20.89
N MET A 346 -32.56 29.52 -21.36
CA MET A 346 -32.07 28.16 -21.63
C MET A 346 -31.08 28.10 -22.81
N ASP A 347 -31.03 29.16 -23.63
CA ASP A 347 -30.05 29.30 -24.70
C ASP A 347 -28.74 29.96 -24.25
N THR A 348 -28.61 30.33 -22.98
CA THR A 348 -27.36 30.84 -22.40
C THR A 348 -26.31 29.72 -22.34
N PRO A 349 -25.06 29.94 -22.80
CA PRO A 349 -23.95 29.01 -22.62
C PRO A 349 -23.71 28.67 -21.14
N TRP A 350 -23.29 27.44 -20.86
CA TRP A 350 -23.05 26.98 -19.48
C TRP A 350 -22.00 27.82 -18.74
N GLU A 351 -20.95 28.26 -19.42
CA GLU A 351 -19.90 29.10 -18.83
C GLU A 351 -20.39 30.49 -18.37
N ASP A 352 -21.40 31.03 -19.05
CA ASP A 352 -22.00 32.33 -18.78
C ASP A 352 -23.07 32.30 -17.67
N LEU A 353 -23.46 31.09 -17.23
CA LEU A 353 -24.40 30.94 -16.13
C LEU A 353 -23.79 31.41 -14.79
N PRO A 354 -24.59 32.06 -13.91
CA PRO A 354 -24.14 32.40 -12.57
C PRO A 354 -23.59 31.19 -11.81
N GLU A 355 -22.51 31.39 -11.05
CA GLU A 355 -21.85 30.30 -10.30
C GLU A 355 -22.80 29.59 -9.33
N GLU A 356 -23.69 30.34 -8.67
CA GLU A 356 -24.73 29.79 -7.80
C GLU A 356 -25.70 28.87 -8.55
N LEU A 357 -26.04 29.20 -9.80
CA LEU A 357 -26.92 28.41 -10.65
C LEU A 357 -26.22 27.13 -11.13
N ARG A 358 -24.95 27.22 -11.54
CA ARG A 358 -24.13 26.02 -11.88
C ARG A 358 -24.00 25.08 -10.69
N HIS A 359 -23.72 25.63 -9.50
CA HIS A 359 -23.65 24.87 -8.26
C HIS A 359 -25.01 24.24 -7.91
N CYS A 360 -26.12 24.95 -8.12
CA CYS A 360 -27.48 24.44 -7.95
C CYS A 360 -27.75 23.23 -8.86
N PHE A 361 -27.36 23.29 -10.15
CA PHE A 361 -27.49 22.16 -11.07
C PHE A 361 -26.67 20.94 -10.62
N LEU A 362 -25.42 21.16 -10.19
CA LEU A 362 -24.52 20.07 -9.81
C LEU A 362 -24.86 19.44 -8.44
N TYR A 363 -25.12 20.26 -7.42
CA TYR A 363 -25.24 19.81 -6.01
C TYR A 363 -26.62 20.00 -5.39
N GLY A 364 -27.57 20.56 -6.14
CA GLY A 364 -28.98 20.67 -5.76
C GLY A 364 -29.34 21.94 -4.99
N THR A 365 -30.62 22.02 -4.58
CA THR A 365 -31.23 23.20 -3.92
C THR A 365 -31.14 23.19 -2.40
N ASN A 366 -30.35 22.31 -1.79
CA ASN A 366 -30.18 22.20 -0.33
C ASN A 366 -31.51 22.16 0.47
N GLY A 367 -32.53 21.51 -0.08
CA GLY A 367 -33.83 21.32 0.58
C GLY A 367 -34.91 22.35 0.19
N GLU A 368 -34.58 23.36 -0.62
CA GLU A 368 -35.56 24.28 -1.16
C GLU A 368 -36.42 23.60 -2.23
N LYS A 369 -37.74 23.80 -2.18
CA LYS A 369 -38.68 23.20 -3.12
C LYS A 369 -38.77 24.03 -4.40
N ILE A 370 -38.63 23.39 -5.54
CA ILE A 370 -38.82 23.96 -6.87
C ILE A 370 -40.21 23.60 -7.37
N TYR A 371 -40.86 24.55 -8.03
CA TYR A 371 -42.13 24.35 -8.70
C TYR A 371 -41.91 23.78 -10.10
N VAL A 372 -42.29 22.52 -10.33
CA VAL A 372 -42.17 21.87 -11.64
C VAL A 372 -43.55 21.82 -12.28
N SER A 373 -43.70 22.43 -13.46
CA SER A 373 -44.94 22.40 -14.25
C SER A 373 -44.68 21.81 -15.62
N TYR A 374 -45.36 20.72 -15.97
CA TYR A 374 -45.19 20.06 -17.26
C TYR A 374 -46.52 19.67 -17.90
N ARG A 375 -46.50 19.45 -19.22
CA ARG A 375 -47.61 18.85 -19.96
C ARG A 375 -47.34 17.37 -20.10
N ASN A 376 -48.26 16.54 -19.61
CA ASN A 376 -48.16 15.10 -19.77
C ASN A 376 -48.52 14.69 -21.22
N ARG A 377 -48.26 13.43 -21.62
CA ARG A 377 -48.54 12.90 -22.97
C ARG A 377 -49.99 13.09 -23.44
N TYR A 378 -50.93 13.26 -22.52
CA TYR A 378 -52.36 13.53 -22.78
C TYR A 378 -52.73 15.03 -22.82
N GLY A 379 -51.75 15.94 -22.92
CA GLY A 379 -51.97 17.39 -23.00
C GLY A 379 -52.39 18.08 -21.69
N ARG A 380 -52.60 17.33 -20.60
CA ARG A 380 -52.97 17.89 -19.29
C ARG A 380 -51.74 18.50 -18.60
N ARG A 381 -51.89 19.72 -18.09
CA ARG A 381 -50.88 20.38 -17.25
C ARG A 381 -50.90 19.77 -15.86
N ARG A 382 -49.75 19.29 -15.38
CA ARG A 382 -49.54 18.84 -14.00
C ARG A 382 -48.47 19.70 -13.37
N SER A 383 -48.64 20.01 -12.10
CA SER A 383 -47.65 20.71 -11.31
C SER A 383 -47.47 20.05 -9.96
N TYR A 384 -46.24 20.09 -9.46
CA TYR A 384 -45.87 19.56 -8.16
C TYR A 384 -44.65 20.32 -7.63
N MET A 385 -44.47 20.28 -6.32
CA MET A 385 -43.31 20.85 -5.63
C MET A 385 -42.36 19.72 -5.27
N THR A 386 -41.10 19.82 -5.69
CA THR A 386 -40.08 18.81 -5.36
C THR A 386 -38.77 19.48 -4.97
N THR A 387 -37.98 18.81 -4.15
CA THR A 387 -36.58 19.21 -3.92
C THR A 387 -35.72 18.63 -5.02
N PHE A 388 -34.70 19.37 -5.44
CA PHE A 388 -33.72 18.90 -6.40
C PHE A 388 -32.42 18.57 -5.68
N GLU A 389 -31.96 17.33 -5.81
CA GLU A 389 -30.78 16.83 -5.09
C GLU A 389 -29.45 17.15 -5.78
N GLY A 390 -29.46 17.59 -7.05
CA GLY A 390 -28.25 17.82 -7.85
C GLY A 390 -27.90 16.63 -8.75
N ILE A 391 -27.28 16.90 -9.90
CA ILE A 391 -26.85 15.87 -10.86
C ILE A 391 -25.81 14.94 -10.24
N VAL A 392 -24.83 15.51 -9.54
CA VAL A 392 -23.72 14.77 -8.91
C VAL A 392 -24.27 13.79 -7.88
N ARG A 393 -25.10 14.28 -6.94
CA ARG A 393 -25.70 13.44 -5.90
C ARG A 393 -26.67 12.40 -6.47
N ASN A 394 -27.40 12.73 -7.54
CA ASN A 394 -28.26 11.78 -8.23
C ASN A 394 -27.47 10.61 -8.81
N LEU A 395 -26.37 10.90 -9.53
CA LEU A 395 -25.51 9.88 -10.14
C LEU A 395 -24.80 9.06 -9.07
N GLU A 396 -24.26 9.68 -8.01
CA GLU A 396 -23.64 8.97 -6.88
C GLU A 396 -24.62 8.01 -6.19
N ARG A 397 -25.85 8.46 -5.91
CA ARG A 397 -26.88 7.61 -5.30
C ARG A 397 -27.23 6.45 -6.23
N ARG A 398 -27.48 6.73 -7.52
CA ARG A 398 -27.80 5.69 -8.50
C ARG A 398 -26.67 4.68 -8.65
N TYR A 399 -25.41 5.11 -8.65
CA TYR A 399 -24.27 4.20 -8.69
C TYR A 399 -24.25 3.24 -7.49
N ARG A 400 -24.53 3.77 -6.29
CA ARG A 400 -24.55 2.99 -5.04
C ARG A 400 -25.75 2.04 -4.92
N GLU A 401 -26.92 2.47 -5.36
CA GLU A 401 -28.18 1.73 -5.20
C GLU A 401 -28.49 0.77 -6.36
N THR A 402 -27.86 0.95 -7.52
CA THR A 402 -28.15 0.11 -8.69
C THR A 402 -27.43 -1.23 -8.60
N ASP A 403 -28.17 -2.33 -8.80
CA ASP A 403 -27.64 -3.69 -8.91
C ASP A 403 -27.31 -4.13 -10.36
N SER A 404 -27.60 -3.29 -11.35
CA SER A 404 -27.32 -3.55 -12.77
C SER A 404 -25.91 -3.11 -13.16
N ASP A 405 -25.08 -4.04 -13.64
CA ASP A 405 -23.72 -3.77 -14.11
C ASP A 405 -23.69 -2.78 -15.27
N TRP A 406 -24.60 -2.92 -16.25
CA TRP A 406 -24.71 -1.97 -17.37
C TRP A 406 -24.95 -0.53 -16.92
N SER A 407 -25.81 -0.35 -15.92
CA SER A 407 -26.09 0.98 -15.37
C SER A 407 -24.89 1.54 -14.59
N ARG A 408 -24.11 0.69 -13.93
CA ARG A 408 -22.88 1.11 -13.23
C ARG A 408 -21.82 1.55 -14.23
N GLU A 409 -21.54 0.73 -15.24
CA GLU A 409 -20.59 1.08 -16.31
C GLU A 409 -20.94 2.41 -16.99
N LYS A 410 -22.25 2.64 -17.26
CA LYS A 410 -22.72 3.91 -17.83
C LYS A 410 -22.51 5.11 -16.92
N ILE A 411 -22.57 4.94 -15.60
CA ILE A 411 -22.31 6.03 -14.65
C ILE A 411 -20.80 6.22 -14.46
N GLU A 412 -20.01 5.15 -14.54
CA GLU A 412 -18.54 5.20 -14.46
C GLU A 412 -17.91 6.04 -15.58
N GLU A 413 -18.57 6.17 -16.74
CA GLU A 413 -18.18 7.11 -17.81
C GLU A 413 -18.08 8.57 -17.33
N TYR A 414 -18.79 8.93 -16.26
CA TYR A 414 -18.79 10.28 -15.65
C TYR A 414 -17.98 10.35 -14.35
N MET A 415 -17.23 9.31 -14.01
CA MET A 415 -16.47 9.22 -12.78
C MET A 415 -14.97 9.31 -13.06
N THR A 416 -14.24 9.98 -12.18
CA THR A 416 -12.77 9.97 -12.18
C THR A 416 -12.24 9.33 -10.91
N LEU A 417 -11.07 8.71 -11.03
CA LEU A 417 -10.33 8.23 -9.88
C LEU A 417 -9.71 9.42 -9.14
N ARG A 418 -10.20 9.68 -7.92
CA ARG A 418 -9.65 10.70 -7.03
C ARG A 418 -8.91 10.03 -5.86
N PRO A 419 -7.83 10.63 -5.33
CA PRO A 419 -7.18 10.14 -4.12
C PRO A 419 -8.17 10.11 -2.96
N CYS A 420 -8.15 9.04 -2.18
CA CYS A 420 -9.03 8.89 -1.03
C CYS A 420 -8.81 10.04 -0.04
N PRO A 421 -9.86 10.73 0.45
CA PRO A 421 -9.68 11.89 1.34
C PRO A 421 -9.13 11.58 2.72
N GLU A 422 -9.22 10.32 3.19
CA GLU A 422 -8.76 9.92 4.52
C GLU A 422 -7.27 9.53 4.51
N CYS A 423 -6.84 8.75 3.53
CA CYS A 423 -5.44 8.32 3.42
C CYS A 423 -4.64 9.09 2.38
N HIS A 424 -5.25 10.04 1.66
CA HIS A 424 -4.62 10.88 0.62
C HIS A 424 -3.86 10.08 -0.45
N GLY A 425 -4.34 8.88 -0.81
CA GLY A 425 -3.66 7.99 -1.76
C GLY A 425 -2.77 6.93 -1.11
N ALA A 426 -2.50 7.03 0.19
CA ALA A 426 -1.52 6.18 0.89
C ALA A 426 -1.95 4.73 1.10
N ARG A 427 -3.25 4.43 0.93
CA ARG A 427 -3.86 3.09 1.09
C ARG A 427 -3.82 2.52 2.51
N LEU A 428 -3.10 3.15 3.43
CA LEU A 428 -2.89 2.67 4.79
C LEU A 428 -3.70 3.43 5.82
N ARG A 429 -3.84 2.85 7.02
CA ARG A 429 -4.42 3.52 8.17
C ARG A 429 -3.48 4.58 8.77
N PRO A 430 -4.01 5.58 9.50
CA PRO A 430 -3.21 6.62 10.13
C PRO A 430 -2.13 6.07 11.07
N GLU A 431 -2.41 4.99 11.81
CA GLU A 431 -1.47 4.37 12.74
C GLU A 431 -0.21 3.88 12.00
N SER A 432 -0.38 3.23 10.85
CA SER A 432 0.72 2.73 10.03
C SER A 432 1.52 3.85 9.37
N LEU A 433 0.84 4.93 8.96
CA LEU A 433 1.49 6.10 8.36
C LEU A 433 2.31 6.93 9.36
N ALA A 434 1.99 6.83 10.64
CA ALA A 434 2.70 7.56 11.68
C ALA A 434 4.03 6.89 12.09
N VAL A 435 4.35 5.71 11.57
CA VAL A 435 5.63 5.03 11.83
C VAL A 435 6.68 5.48 10.83
N LYS A 436 7.85 5.90 11.33
CA LYS A 436 8.91 6.49 10.52
C LYS A 436 10.24 5.73 10.64
N VAL A 437 10.96 5.62 9.53
CA VAL A 437 12.36 5.17 9.47
C VAL A 437 13.14 6.27 8.76
N GLY A 438 14.28 6.71 9.31
CA GLY A 438 15.07 7.80 8.72
C GLY A 438 14.27 9.08 8.42
N GLY A 439 13.28 9.38 9.28
CA GLY A 439 12.39 10.53 9.12
C GLY A 439 11.20 10.36 8.16
N LEU A 440 11.16 9.30 7.36
CA LEU A 440 10.10 9.04 6.37
C LEU A 440 9.11 7.97 6.82
N GLY A 441 7.83 8.20 6.54
CA GLY A 441 6.79 7.17 6.60
C GLY A 441 6.87 6.20 5.42
N VAL A 442 6.30 5.00 5.57
CA VAL A 442 6.38 3.95 4.53
C VAL A 442 5.78 4.41 3.19
N HIS A 443 4.69 5.19 3.23
CA HIS A 443 4.08 5.72 2.02
C HIS A 443 4.96 6.78 1.34
N GLU A 444 5.58 7.66 2.13
CA GLU A 444 6.49 8.70 1.62
C GLU A 444 7.68 8.06 0.90
N PHE A 445 8.23 6.97 1.45
CA PHE A 445 9.27 6.19 0.78
C PHE A 445 8.75 5.61 -0.54
N THR A 446 7.53 5.05 -0.59
CA THR A 446 6.99 4.49 -1.84
C THR A 446 6.72 5.51 -2.95
N ARG A 447 6.63 6.80 -2.61
CA ARG A 447 6.51 7.91 -3.58
C ARG A 447 7.84 8.25 -4.25
N LEU A 448 8.96 7.88 -3.64
CA LEU A 448 10.28 8.06 -4.25
C LEU A 448 10.39 7.20 -5.51
N SER A 449 11.09 7.71 -6.52
CA SER A 449 11.56 6.88 -7.62
C SER A 449 12.60 5.89 -7.10
N ALA A 450 12.79 4.75 -7.77
CA ALA A 450 13.78 3.78 -7.34
C ALA A 450 15.19 4.39 -7.22
N GLN A 451 15.59 5.30 -8.12
CA GLN A 451 16.84 6.05 -8.02
C GLN A 451 16.95 6.92 -6.75
N ARG A 452 15.87 7.62 -6.39
CA ARG A 452 15.84 8.43 -5.15
C ARG A 452 15.82 7.57 -3.90
N ALA A 453 15.16 6.41 -3.97
CA ALA A 453 15.15 5.45 -2.88
C ALA A 453 16.55 4.85 -2.63
N ILE A 454 17.33 4.58 -3.68
CA ILE A 454 18.74 4.13 -3.55
C ILE A 454 19.56 5.21 -2.84
N ALA A 455 19.47 6.47 -3.29
CA ALA A 455 20.20 7.57 -2.65
C ALA A 455 19.82 7.73 -1.17
N TRP A 456 18.53 7.63 -0.86
CA TRP A 456 18.07 7.69 0.53
C TRP A 456 18.61 6.53 1.39
N LEU A 457 18.72 5.32 0.84
CA LEU A 457 19.29 4.17 1.56
C LEU A 457 20.79 4.35 1.85
N GLU A 458 21.53 5.00 0.95
CA GLU A 458 22.96 5.31 1.13
C GLU A 458 23.19 6.35 2.24
N GLU A 459 22.25 7.28 2.41
CA GLU A 459 22.28 8.32 3.46
C GLU A 459 21.60 7.91 4.77
N LEU A 460 20.99 6.72 4.83
CA LEU A 460 20.21 6.29 5.99
C LEU A 460 21.09 6.03 7.22
N GLU A 461 20.92 6.87 8.24
CA GLU A 461 21.52 6.68 9.55
C GLU A 461 20.63 5.82 10.44
N LEU A 462 21.21 4.75 10.99
CA LEU A 462 20.57 3.84 11.95
C LEU A 462 21.52 3.63 13.12
N SER A 463 20.95 3.39 14.30
CA SER A 463 21.72 2.94 15.46
C SER A 463 22.37 1.56 15.19
N GLU A 464 23.35 1.18 16.01
CA GLU A 464 24.06 -0.10 15.86
C GLU A 464 23.10 -1.30 15.93
N THR A 465 22.14 -1.27 16.85
CA THR A 465 21.14 -2.32 17.04
C THR A 465 20.17 -2.41 15.85
N GLU A 466 19.65 -1.27 15.38
CA GLU A 466 18.78 -1.21 14.20
C GLU A 466 19.50 -1.70 12.95
N ARG A 467 20.76 -1.28 12.76
CA ARG A 467 21.58 -1.72 11.63
C ARG A 467 21.79 -3.23 11.66
N GLN A 468 22.00 -3.83 12.84
CA GLN A 468 22.14 -5.28 12.98
C GLN A 468 20.84 -6.02 12.61
N ILE A 469 19.69 -5.51 13.04
CA ILE A 469 18.37 -6.10 12.75
C ILE A 469 18.01 -5.95 11.27
N ALA A 470 18.23 -4.76 10.71
CA ALA A 470 17.81 -4.39 9.36
C ALA A 470 18.78 -4.82 8.25
N ARG A 471 20.02 -5.24 8.59
CA ARG A 471 21.10 -5.50 7.61
C ARG A 471 20.68 -6.33 6.40
N LEU A 472 20.04 -7.47 6.64
CA LEU A 472 19.61 -8.35 5.54
C LEU A 472 18.45 -7.75 4.76
N ILE A 473 17.51 -7.09 5.44
CA ILE A 473 16.34 -6.46 4.82
C ILE A 473 16.78 -5.32 3.90
N LEU A 474 17.67 -4.45 4.38
CA LEU A 474 18.20 -3.32 3.61
C LEU A 474 18.98 -3.79 2.37
N ARG A 475 19.76 -4.88 2.49
CA ARG A 475 20.46 -5.47 1.34
C ARG A 475 19.48 -5.93 0.26
N GLU A 476 18.43 -6.65 0.65
CA GLU A 476 17.43 -7.15 -0.32
C GLU A 476 16.63 -6.02 -0.99
N ILE A 477 16.38 -4.91 -0.27
CA ILE A 477 15.74 -3.71 -0.83
C ILE A 477 16.69 -3.01 -1.81
N ASP A 478 17.94 -2.74 -1.41
CA ASP A 478 18.95 -2.07 -2.25
C ASP A 478 19.20 -2.85 -3.54
N GLU A 479 19.40 -4.17 -3.46
CA GLU A 479 19.62 -5.03 -4.62
C GLU A 479 18.44 -4.96 -5.61
N ARG A 480 17.20 -5.06 -5.12
CA ARG A 480 16.00 -4.96 -5.97
C ARG A 480 15.82 -3.59 -6.60
N LEU A 481 16.08 -2.51 -5.86
CA LEU A 481 16.03 -1.15 -6.41
C LEU A 481 17.09 -0.96 -7.50
N ARG A 482 18.31 -1.46 -7.29
CA ARG A 482 19.39 -1.41 -8.29
C ARG A 482 19.06 -2.25 -9.52
N PHE A 483 18.38 -3.40 -9.38
CA PHE A 483 17.90 -4.16 -10.53
C PHE A 483 16.90 -3.35 -11.35
N LEU A 484 15.97 -2.62 -10.72
CA LEU A 484 15.04 -1.72 -11.43
C LEU A 484 15.76 -0.59 -12.17
N ASP A 485 16.81 -0.02 -11.58
CA ASP A 485 17.62 1.01 -12.25
C ASP A 485 18.43 0.45 -13.45
N ASN A 486 19.01 -0.74 -13.28
CA ASN A 486 19.80 -1.40 -14.32
C ASN A 486 18.97 -1.75 -15.56
N VAL A 487 17.72 -2.18 -15.38
CA VAL A 487 16.80 -2.42 -16.50
C VAL A 487 16.13 -1.14 -17.03
N GLY A 488 16.57 0.05 -16.59
CA GLY A 488 16.09 1.33 -17.12
C GLY A 488 14.68 1.75 -16.66
N VAL A 489 14.15 1.16 -15.59
CA VAL A 489 12.87 1.62 -14.97
C VAL A 489 13.08 2.33 -13.63
N GLY A 490 14.31 2.78 -13.36
CA GLY A 490 14.69 3.46 -12.11
C GLY A 490 13.95 4.78 -11.82
N TYR A 491 13.32 5.38 -12.83
CA TYR A 491 12.52 6.60 -12.71
C TYR A 491 11.13 6.36 -12.11
N LEU A 492 10.67 5.11 -12.04
CA LEU A 492 9.35 4.75 -11.53
C LEU A 492 9.30 4.85 -10.00
N SER A 493 8.19 5.36 -9.48
CA SER A 493 7.86 5.26 -8.06
C SER A 493 7.31 3.88 -7.71
N LEU A 494 7.57 3.43 -6.48
CA LEU A 494 7.09 2.13 -6.00
C LEU A 494 5.57 2.08 -5.80
N GLU A 495 4.93 3.24 -5.60
CA GLU A 495 3.47 3.35 -5.49
C GLU A 495 2.73 3.27 -6.82
N ARG A 496 3.43 3.46 -7.96
CA ARG A 496 2.79 3.49 -9.28
C ARG A 496 1.96 2.23 -9.49
N ALA A 497 0.70 2.40 -9.88
CA ALA A 497 -0.22 1.28 -10.08
C ALA A 497 0.26 0.42 -11.26
N ALA A 498 0.29 -0.90 -11.06
CA ALA A 498 0.81 -1.85 -12.05
C ALA A 498 0.02 -1.80 -13.38
N ALA A 499 -1.27 -1.50 -13.31
CA ALA A 499 -2.14 -1.36 -14.47
C ALA A 499 -1.78 -0.15 -15.37
N THR A 500 -1.00 0.81 -14.87
CA THR A 500 -0.59 2.02 -15.62
C THR A 500 0.76 1.87 -16.33
N LEU A 501 1.40 0.71 -16.19
CA LEU A 501 2.68 0.41 -16.82
C LEU A 501 2.47 0.09 -18.30
N SER A 502 3.38 0.59 -19.14
CA SER A 502 3.50 0.13 -20.52
C SER A 502 3.95 -1.33 -20.56
N GLY A 503 3.72 -2.02 -21.69
CA GLY A 503 4.16 -3.40 -21.88
C GLY A 503 5.66 -3.58 -21.63
N GLY A 504 6.49 -2.70 -22.17
CA GLY A 504 7.94 -2.71 -21.95
C GLY A 504 8.36 -2.42 -20.50
N GLU A 505 7.70 -1.48 -19.80
CA GLU A 505 7.96 -1.24 -18.37
C GLU A 505 7.64 -2.49 -17.53
N ALA A 506 6.48 -3.11 -17.74
CA ALA A 506 6.07 -4.30 -17.01
C ALA A 506 6.99 -5.49 -17.29
N GLN A 507 7.41 -5.66 -18.54
CA GLN A 507 8.36 -6.68 -18.94
C GLN A 507 9.71 -6.51 -18.25
N ARG A 508 10.26 -5.28 -18.22
CA ARG A 508 11.54 -4.98 -17.58
C ARG A 508 11.47 -5.12 -16.06
N ILE A 509 10.36 -4.75 -15.43
CA ILE A 509 10.11 -5.03 -14.01
C ILE A 509 10.15 -6.54 -13.75
N ARG A 510 9.49 -7.35 -14.59
CA ARG A 510 9.52 -8.82 -14.46
C ARG A 510 10.94 -9.36 -14.63
N LEU A 511 11.71 -8.85 -15.59
CA LEU A 511 13.12 -9.19 -15.76
C LEU A 511 13.94 -8.89 -14.49
N ALA A 512 13.79 -7.69 -13.91
CA ALA A 512 14.45 -7.33 -12.65
C ALA A 512 14.10 -8.28 -11.50
N THR A 513 12.82 -8.66 -11.35
CA THR A 513 12.39 -9.65 -10.35
C THR A 513 13.03 -11.03 -10.58
N GLN A 514 13.14 -11.47 -11.83
CA GLN A 514 13.78 -12.75 -12.15
C GLN A 514 15.27 -12.76 -11.82
N ILE A 515 15.98 -11.66 -12.06
CA ILE A 515 17.40 -11.55 -11.69
C ILE A 515 17.56 -11.60 -10.17
N GLY A 516 16.68 -10.92 -9.43
CA GLY A 516 16.67 -10.95 -7.96
C GLY A 516 16.46 -12.36 -7.39
N SER A 517 15.72 -13.23 -8.09
CA SER A 517 15.49 -14.62 -7.65
C SER A 517 16.76 -15.49 -7.68
N SER A 518 17.81 -15.08 -8.39
CA SER A 518 19.10 -15.78 -8.49
C SER A 518 18.99 -17.28 -8.83
N LEU A 519 18.00 -17.65 -9.64
CA LEU A 519 17.82 -19.02 -10.11
C LEU A 519 18.93 -19.42 -11.08
N VAL A 520 19.29 -20.70 -11.07
CA VAL A 520 20.35 -21.30 -11.90
C VAL A 520 19.80 -22.51 -12.64
N GLY A 521 20.27 -22.74 -13.87
CA GLY A 521 19.83 -23.86 -14.71
C GLY A 521 18.44 -23.67 -15.32
N VAL A 522 17.93 -22.44 -15.33
CA VAL A 522 16.64 -22.04 -15.92
C VAL A 522 16.83 -21.64 -17.38
N LEU A 523 15.77 -21.86 -18.18
CA LEU A 523 15.66 -21.34 -19.54
C LEU A 523 14.77 -20.10 -19.55
N TYR A 524 15.35 -18.93 -19.76
CA TYR A 524 14.59 -17.67 -19.87
C TYR A 524 14.29 -17.37 -21.33
N ILE A 525 13.03 -17.05 -21.64
CA ILE A 525 12.57 -16.76 -22.99
C ILE A 525 11.91 -15.38 -23.00
N LEU A 526 12.49 -14.44 -23.74
CA LEU A 526 12.13 -13.02 -23.76
C LEU A 526 11.62 -12.59 -25.14
N ASP A 527 10.60 -11.74 -25.14
CA ASP A 527 9.94 -11.23 -26.35
C ASP A 527 10.27 -9.74 -26.54
N GLU A 528 11.23 -9.42 -27.41
CA GLU A 528 11.60 -8.04 -27.78
C GLU A 528 11.79 -7.10 -26.57
N PRO A 529 12.71 -7.42 -25.63
CA PRO A 529 12.91 -6.65 -24.40
C PRO A 529 13.41 -5.22 -24.63
N SER A 530 13.93 -4.90 -25.83
CA SER A 530 14.33 -3.54 -26.20
C SER A 530 13.16 -2.59 -26.51
N ILE A 531 11.92 -3.10 -26.60
CA ILE A 531 10.74 -2.29 -26.92
C ILE A 531 10.54 -1.15 -25.91
N GLY A 532 10.35 0.05 -26.46
CA GLY A 532 10.12 1.26 -25.67
C GLY A 532 11.30 1.64 -24.79
N LEU A 533 12.49 1.12 -25.08
CA LEU A 533 13.74 1.50 -24.43
C LEU A 533 14.51 2.49 -25.31
N HIS A 534 15.14 3.48 -24.68
CA HIS A 534 16.00 4.41 -25.41
C HIS A 534 17.34 3.73 -25.75
N GLN A 535 17.95 4.05 -26.89
CA GLN A 535 19.19 3.40 -27.36
C GLN A 535 20.33 3.43 -26.30
N ARG A 536 20.42 4.52 -25.53
CA ARG A 536 21.39 4.68 -24.44
C ARG A 536 21.25 3.61 -23.34
N ASP A 537 20.04 3.16 -23.08
CA ASP A 537 19.76 2.21 -21.99
C ASP A 537 19.81 0.75 -22.49
N ASN A 538 19.93 0.55 -23.81
CA ASN A 538 20.02 -0.77 -24.43
C ASN A 538 21.30 -1.53 -24.01
N GLU A 539 22.43 -0.84 -23.89
CA GLU A 539 23.67 -1.45 -23.38
C GLU A 539 23.50 -2.02 -21.97
N ARG A 540 22.71 -1.35 -21.11
CA ARG A 540 22.42 -1.82 -19.75
C ARG A 540 21.51 -3.05 -19.77
N LEU A 541 20.54 -3.09 -20.68
CA LEU A 541 19.69 -4.25 -20.88
C LEU A 541 20.53 -5.45 -21.32
N ILE A 542 21.40 -5.28 -22.32
CA ILE A 542 22.29 -6.34 -22.81
C ILE A 542 23.17 -6.88 -21.66
N ALA A 543 23.85 -5.99 -20.93
CA ALA A 543 24.67 -6.39 -19.77
C ALA A 543 23.85 -7.17 -18.71
N THR A 544 22.57 -6.85 -18.59
CA THR A 544 21.66 -7.54 -17.69
C THR A 544 21.30 -8.95 -18.18
N LEU A 545 21.08 -9.13 -19.49
CA LEU A 545 20.85 -10.43 -20.12
C LEU A 545 22.09 -11.32 -20.04
N GLU A 546 23.27 -10.73 -20.29
CA GLU A 546 24.57 -11.40 -20.14
C GLU A 546 24.77 -11.87 -18.71
N ARG A 547 24.51 -11.02 -17.71
CA ARG A 547 24.56 -11.42 -16.30
C ARG A 547 23.61 -12.58 -16.00
N LEU A 548 22.40 -12.57 -16.56
CA LEU A 548 21.42 -13.63 -16.35
C LEU A 548 21.95 -14.97 -16.90
N ARG A 549 22.57 -14.95 -18.09
CA ARG A 549 23.28 -16.09 -18.67
C ARG A 549 24.43 -16.54 -17.77
N ASP A 550 25.29 -15.62 -17.34
CA ASP A 550 26.53 -15.91 -16.60
C ASP A 550 26.27 -16.49 -15.20
N LEU A 551 25.05 -16.33 -14.66
CA LEU A 551 24.59 -17.05 -13.46
C LEU A 551 24.44 -18.57 -13.68
N GLY A 552 24.58 -19.05 -14.92
CA GLY A 552 24.40 -20.45 -15.30
C GLY A 552 23.01 -20.76 -15.86
N ASN A 553 22.40 -19.78 -16.53
CA ASN A 553 21.11 -19.93 -17.20
C ASN A 553 21.28 -19.86 -18.73
N THR A 554 20.28 -20.36 -19.46
CA THR A 554 20.21 -20.16 -20.91
C THR A 554 19.17 -19.08 -21.19
N VAL A 555 19.50 -18.14 -22.07
CA VAL A 555 18.63 -17.01 -22.40
C VAL A 555 18.31 -17.06 -23.89
N ILE A 556 17.04 -17.20 -24.25
CA ILE A 556 16.56 -17.08 -25.62
C ILE A 556 15.81 -15.77 -25.74
N VAL A 557 16.23 -14.91 -26.67
CA VAL A 557 15.61 -13.61 -26.91
C VAL A 557 15.09 -13.56 -28.34
N VAL A 558 13.82 -13.22 -28.53
CA VAL A 558 13.30 -12.85 -29.84
C VAL A 558 13.58 -11.36 -30.04
N GLU A 559 14.44 -11.00 -30.99
CA GLU A 559 14.88 -9.61 -31.17
C GLU A 559 15.21 -9.25 -32.63
N HIS A 560 15.19 -7.94 -32.85
CA HIS A 560 15.51 -7.26 -34.10
C HIS A 560 16.55 -6.15 -33.90
N ASP A 561 16.86 -5.79 -32.66
CA ASP A 561 17.86 -4.78 -32.35
C ASP A 561 19.29 -5.25 -32.69
N GLU A 562 20.02 -4.38 -33.39
CA GLU A 562 21.39 -4.65 -33.84
C GLU A 562 22.34 -4.87 -32.67
N GLY A 563 22.21 -4.10 -31.58
CA GLY A 563 23.07 -4.23 -30.40
C GLY A 563 22.94 -5.60 -29.75
N THR A 564 21.71 -6.05 -29.55
CA THR A 564 21.38 -7.35 -28.94
C THR A 564 21.84 -8.50 -29.84
N MET A 565 21.62 -8.40 -31.15
CA MET A 565 22.10 -9.40 -32.12
C MET A 565 23.63 -9.52 -32.13
N ARG A 566 24.36 -8.40 -32.00
CA ARG A 566 25.83 -8.40 -31.95
C ARG A 566 26.39 -8.99 -30.65
N ALA A 567 25.65 -8.88 -29.55
CA ALA A 567 26.04 -9.42 -28.24
C ALA A 567 25.68 -10.90 -28.06
N ALA A 568 24.91 -11.49 -28.98
CA ALA A 568 24.48 -12.88 -28.90
C ALA A 568 25.67 -13.86 -29.01
N ASP A 569 25.66 -14.90 -28.17
CA ASP A 569 26.59 -16.03 -28.30
C ASP A 569 26.19 -16.93 -29.48
N HIS A 570 24.89 -16.96 -29.80
CA HIS A 570 24.34 -17.71 -30.92
C HIS A 570 23.17 -16.95 -31.54
N LEU A 571 23.13 -16.87 -32.87
CA LEU A 571 22.11 -16.13 -33.60
C LEU A 571 21.41 -17.06 -34.59
N ILE A 572 20.07 -17.03 -34.56
CA ILE A 572 19.20 -17.83 -35.42
C ILE A 572 18.37 -16.87 -36.25
N ASP A 573 18.52 -16.93 -37.57
CA ASP A 573 17.66 -16.21 -38.49
C ASP A 573 16.57 -17.17 -38.99
N LEU A 574 15.31 -16.85 -38.69
CA LEU A 574 14.18 -17.75 -38.92
C LEU A 574 13.35 -17.30 -40.11
N GLY A 575 13.25 -18.19 -41.11
CA GLY A 575 12.37 -18.09 -42.27
C GLY A 575 12.75 -16.97 -43.25
N PRO A 576 12.81 -17.24 -44.57
CA PRO A 576 13.13 -16.20 -45.56
C PRO A 576 11.99 -15.18 -45.79
N GLY A 577 10.82 -15.42 -45.18
CA GLY A 577 9.58 -14.67 -45.38
C GLY A 577 8.63 -14.77 -44.18
N ALA A 578 7.38 -14.35 -44.37
CA ALA A 578 6.32 -14.41 -43.35
C ALA A 578 5.22 -15.42 -43.71
N GLY A 579 4.50 -15.93 -42.71
CA GLY A 579 3.37 -16.84 -42.92
C GLY A 579 3.79 -18.14 -43.59
N GLU A 580 3.12 -18.53 -44.68
CA GLU A 580 3.43 -19.74 -45.47
C GLU A 580 4.86 -19.73 -46.06
N HIS A 581 5.44 -18.53 -46.24
CA HIS A 581 6.82 -18.35 -46.71
C HIS A 581 7.85 -18.24 -45.57
N GLY A 582 7.40 -18.20 -44.32
CA GLY A 582 8.25 -18.37 -43.13
C GLY A 582 8.48 -19.84 -42.80
N GLY A 583 8.75 -20.11 -41.52
CA GLY A 583 8.97 -21.45 -40.98
C GLY A 583 10.39 -21.93 -41.13
#